data_AF-A0ABD5EWM1-F1
#
_entry.id   AF-A0ABD5EWM1-F1
#
_cell.length_a   1.000
_cell.length_b   1.000
_cell.length_c   1.000
_cell.angle_alpha   90.00
_cell.angle_beta   90.00
_cell.angle_gamma   90.00
#
_symmetry.space_group_name_H-M   'P 1'
#
loop_
_entity.id
_entity.type
_entity.pdbx_description
1 polymer ?
#
loop_
_entity_poly.entity_id
_entity_poly.type
_entity_poly.pdbx_seq_one_letter_code
_entity_poly.pdbx_strand_id
1 'polypeptide(L)'
;MKCARNRYPCKRSSTATTAARTSPKDACIIPRHPDFDLYDNVGRDADQIRSAQYHLATRGDLKRWARRDAQTFRAAHPLPDQPWPTPDLTPYLDALTTAQTPAETEAVTDHFLDAVEPALRAVSDYLVAAARWRRENHGAAKGSPSNLLMTAASRALSVLALADEAGLSRLRAAYDPASAPATPTGGQPGASAGVPPVPPSPGTSPRR
;
A
#
# COMPACT_ATOMS: atom_id res chain seq x y z
N MET A 1 -13.99 44.14 51.35
CA MET A 1 -13.10 44.95 50.48
C MET A 1 -13.61 44.80 49.06
N LYS A 2 -14.33 45.80 48.51
CA LYS A 2 -13.85 46.77 47.48
C LYS A 2 -13.08 46.07 46.34
N CYS A 3 -13.40 46.13 45.05
CA CYS A 3 -14.31 46.91 44.19
C CYS A 3 -14.51 46.10 42.87
N ALA A 4 -15.74 45.92 42.37
CA ALA A 4 -16.43 46.72 41.32
C ALA A 4 -15.97 46.41 39.88
N ARG A 5 -16.78 45.68 39.09
CA ARG A 5 -17.75 46.19 38.08
C ARG A 5 -17.11 46.82 36.84
N ASN A 6 -17.40 46.27 35.65
CA ASN A 6 -18.33 46.97 34.77
C ASN A 6 -18.94 46.08 33.67
N ARG A 7 -20.25 46.27 33.50
CA ARG A 7 -21.15 45.70 32.50
C ARG A 7 -21.56 46.85 31.55
N TYR A 8 -21.37 46.66 30.23
CA TYR A 8 -22.17 47.16 29.08
C TYR A 8 -22.45 48.69 28.96
N PRO A 9 -23.13 49.23 27.91
CA PRO A 9 -23.28 48.90 26.48
C PRO A 9 -23.09 50.15 25.55
N CYS A 10 -23.15 50.03 24.22
CA CYS A 10 -23.64 51.11 23.32
C CYS A 10 -23.93 50.53 21.91
N LYS A 11 -25.20 50.32 21.54
CA LYS A 11 -26.16 51.20 20.83
C LYS A 11 -26.06 51.16 19.30
N ARG A 12 -27.24 51.01 18.68
CA ARG A 12 -27.58 50.98 17.25
C ARG A 12 -28.15 52.34 16.81
N SER A 13 -28.21 52.54 15.47
CA SER A 13 -28.89 53.60 14.67
C SER A 13 -27.96 54.77 14.24
N SER A 14 -27.90 55.29 13.00
CA SER A 14 -28.65 55.11 11.74
C SER A 14 -27.92 55.84 10.57
N THR A 15 -28.13 55.36 9.33
CA THR A 15 -28.07 56.01 7.97
C THR A 15 -26.83 56.75 7.45
N ALA A 16 -26.21 56.22 6.38
CA ALA A 16 -26.07 56.86 5.05
C ALA A 16 -25.34 55.95 4.04
N THR A 17 -25.89 55.87 2.83
CA THR A 17 -25.39 55.23 1.61
C THR A 17 -24.00 55.70 1.21
N THR A 18 -23.07 54.79 0.89
CA THR A 18 -22.14 54.85 -0.27
C THR A 18 -21.43 53.50 -0.40
N ALA A 19 -21.49 52.94 -1.61
CA ALA A 19 -20.84 51.70 -1.99
C ALA A 19 -19.32 51.82 -1.93
N ALA A 20 -18.66 50.88 -1.25
CA ALA A 20 -17.23 50.65 -1.41
C ALA A 20 -16.88 49.19 -1.09
N ARG A 21 -16.76 48.39 -2.16
CA ARG A 21 -15.79 47.32 -2.34
C ARG A 21 -15.51 46.45 -1.08
N THR A 22 -16.30 45.40 -0.90
CA THR A 22 -15.95 44.28 -0.03
C THR A 22 -14.71 43.57 -0.59
N SER A 23 -13.54 43.91 -0.04
CA SER A 23 -12.38 43.02 -0.05
C SER A 23 -12.70 41.79 0.81
N PRO A 24 -12.48 40.56 0.32
CA PRO A 24 -12.62 39.39 1.17
C PRO A 24 -11.47 39.38 2.18
N LYS A 25 -11.75 39.86 3.40
CA LYS A 25 -10.81 39.87 4.54
C LYS A 25 -10.83 38.59 5.37
N ASP A 26 -11.50 37.54 4.87
CA ASP A 26 -11.63 36.27 5.57
C ASP A 26 -11.05 35.12 4.75
N ALA A 27 -9.84 35.32 4.18
CA ALA A 27 -8.99 34.18 3.87
C ALA A 27 -8.61 33.57 5.22
N CYS A 28 -9.29 32.49 5.57
CA CYS A 28 -8.96 31.64 6.71
C CYS A 28 -7.44 31.44 6.73
N ILE A 29 -6.76 32.08 7.69
CA ILE A 29 -5.33 31.89 7.90
C ILE A 29 -5.20 30.46 8.37
N ILE A 30 -4.94 29.55 7.44
CA ILE A 30 -4.49 28.20 7.75
C ILE A 30 -3.26 28.39 8.65
N PRO A 31 -3.25 27.87 9.89
CA PRO A 31 -2.11 28.03 10.77
C PRO A 31 -0.86 27.55 10.04
N ARG A 32 0.04 28.48 9.70
CA ARG A 32 1.34 28.13 9.11
C ARG A 32 2.11 27.36 10.18
N HIS A 33 2.50 26.12 9.88
CA HIS A 33 3.47 25.41 10.71
C HIS A 33 4.70 26.32 10.88
N PRO A 34 5.26 26.50 12.08
CA PRO A 34 6.36 27.44 12.33
C PRO A 34 7.58 27.19 11.42
N ASP A 35 7.69 25.99 10.86
CA ASP A 35 8.74 25.62 9.91
C ASP A 35 8.41 25.92 8.43
N PHE A 36 7.35 26.68 8.13
CA PHE A 36 7.06 27.20 6.78
C PHE A 36 7.70 28.58 6.54
N ASP A 37 8.69 28.98 7.32
CA ASP A 37 9.42 30.21 7.01
C ASP A 37 10.15 30.07 5.67
N LEU A 38 9.65 30.81 4.68
CA LEU A 38 10.11 30.85 3.29
C LEU A 38 11.61 31.16 3.16
N TYR A 39 12.20 31.72 4.21
CA TYR A 39 13.59 32.19 4.25
C TYR A 39 14.52 31.30 5.09
N ASP A 40 14.02 30.29 5.82
CA ASP A 40 14.86 29.26 6.44
C ASP A 40 15.01 28.05 5.53
N ASN A 41 15.94 28.18 4.57
CA ASN A 41 16.22 27.19 3.53
C ASN A 41 17.40 26.27 3.87
N VAL A 42 18.00 26.40 5.06
CA VAL A 42 19.18 25.59 5.42
C VAL A 42 18.76 24.12 5.53
N GLY A 43 19.36 23.27 4.69
CA GLY A 43 19.03 21.83 4.65
C GLY A 43 17.73 21.48 3.91
N ARG A 44 17.19 22.38 3.08
CA ARG A 44 16.09 22.08 2.15
C ARG A 44 16.60 21.71 0.76
N ASP A 45 15.94 20.74 0.13
CA ASP A 45 16.14 20.41 -1.28
C ASP A 45 15.30 21.30 -2.21
N ALA A 46 15.55 21.22 -3.52
CA ALA A 46 14.87 22.05 -4.51
C ALA A 46 13.35 21.80 -4.59
N ASP A 47 12.90 20.60 -4.24
CA ASP A 47 11.48 20.22 -4.26
C ASP A 47 10.72 20.85 -3.09
N GLN A 48 11.38 20.93 -1.93
CA GLN A 48 10.90 21.60 -0.72
C GLN A 48 10.75 23.10 -0.89
N ILE A 49 11.75 23.74 -1.51
CA ILE A 49 11.71 25.18 -1.77
C ILE A 49 10.55 25.52 -2.72
N ARG A 50 10.34 24.70 -3.76
CA ARG A 50 9.24 24.87 -4.70
C ARG A 50 7.87 24.65 -4.04
N SER A 51 7.74 23.61 -3.22
CA SER A 51 6.48 23.27 -2.54
C SER A 51 6.08 24.26 -1.46
N ALA A 52 7.06 24.90 -0.80
CA ALA A 52 6.83 25.95 0.19
C ALA A 52 6.08 27.16 -0.39
N GLN A 53 6.29 27.47 -1.68
CA GLN A 53 5.59 28.54 -2.39
C GLN A 53 4.07 28.28 -2.50
N TYR A 54 3.67 27.00 -2.47
CA TYR A 54 2.27 26.57 -2.50
C TYR A 54 1.72 26.20 -1.12
N HIS A 55 2.49 26.45 -0.04
CA HIS A 55 2.13 26.06 1.32
C HIS A 55 1.86 24.55 1.48
N LEU A 56 2.59 23.72 0.71
CA LEU A 56 2.51 22.27 0.80
C LEU A 56 3.79 21.71 1.42
N ALA A 57 3.63 20.78 2.37
CA ALA A 57 4.75 20.04 2.93
C ALA A 57 5.13 18.88 2.01
N THR A 58 6.41 18.77 1.66
CA THR A 58 6.93 17.58 0.97
C THR A 58 7.08 16.41 1.94
N ARG A 59 7.34 15.22 1.38
CA ARG A 59 7.76 14.04 2.17
C ARG A 59 8.96 14.34 3.07
N GLY A 60 9.93 15.12 2.58
CA GLY A 60 11.13 15.45 3.33
C GLY A 60 10.83 16.41 4.49
N ASP A 61 9.93 17.37 4.29
CA ASP A 61 9.50 18.30 5.35
C ASP A 61 8.83 17.54 6.49
N LEU A 62 7.84 16.70 6.18
CA LEU A 62 7.13 15.88 7.16
C LEU A 62 8.08 14.99 7.97
N LYS A 63 9.08 14.38 7.32
CA LYS A 63 10.09 13.55 8.01
C LYS A 63 11.02 14.35 8.90
N ARG A 64 11.44 15.56 8.49
CA ARG A 64 12.30 16.41 9.32
C ARG A 64 11.56 16.89 10.56
N TRP A 65 10.32 17.36 10.41
CA TRP A 65 9.50 17.81 11.54
C TRP A 65 9.27 16.66 12.53
N ALA A 66 8.86 15.49 12.03
CA ALA A 66 8.70 14.31 12.88
C ALA A 66 9.99 13.93 13.63
N ARG A 67 11.17 14.03 12.99
CA ARG A 67 12.46 13.75 13.64
C ARG A 67 12.78 14.74 14.75
N ARG A 68 12.54 16.03 14.51
CA ARG A 68 12.76 17.09 15.52
C ARG A 68 11.84 16.85 16.71
N ASP A 69 10.56 16.67 16.46
CA ASP A 69 9.56 16.57 17.53
C ASP A 69 9.73 15.26 18.33
N ALA A 70 10.28 14.22 17.71
CA ALA A 70 10.64 12.97 18.38
C ALA A 70 12.03 12.98 19.02
N GLN A 71 12.79 14.07 19.00
CA GLN A 71 14.20 14.08 19.45
C GLN A 71 14.32 13.67 20.93
N THR A 72 13.53 14.25 21.82
CA THR A 72 13.52 13.90 23.24
C THR A 72 13.11 12.44 23.46
N PHE A 73 12.12 11.96 22.69
CA PHE A 73 11.69 10.57 22.74
C PHE A 73 12.82 9.61 22.31
N ARG A 74 13.51 9.90 21.20
CA ARG A 74 14.64 9.08 20.73
C ARG A 74 15.83 9.09 21.70
N ALA A 75 16.08 10.20 22.38
CA ALA A 75 17.11 10.27 23.41
C ALA A 75 16.75 9.41 24.63
N ALA A 76 15.49 9.38 25.03
CA ALA A 76 15.00 8.53 26.12
C ALA A 76 14.87 7.05 25.75
N HIS A 77 14.69 6.76 24.45
CA HIS A 77 14.49 5.41 23.90
C HIS A 77 15.50 5.15 22.77
N PRO A 78 16.78 4.91 23.10
CA PRO A 78 17.80 4.62 22.10
C PRO A 78 17.42 3.34 21.35
N LEU A 79 17.36 3.45 20.02
CA LEU A 79 17.20 2.32 19.12
C LEU A 79 18.58 1.84 18.68
N PRO A 80 18.74 0.55 18.33
CA PRO A 80 19.98 0.06 17.75
C PRO A 80 20.33 0.85 16.47
N ASP A 81 21.52 1.44 16.44
CA ASP A 81 22.05 2.15 15.26
C ASP A 81 22.76 1.19 14.28
N GLN A 82 23.13 -0.01 14.75
CA GLN A 82 23.73 -1.02 13.89
C GLN A 82 22.66 -1.61 12.95
N PRO A 83 22.91 -1.65 11.62
CA PRO A 83 22.00 -2.32 10.72
C PRO A 83 21.90 -3.80 11.09
N TRP A 84 20.75 -4.42 10.78
CA TRP A 84 20.62 -5.86 10.90
C TRP A 84 21.71 -6.57 10.09
N PRO A 85 22.26 -7.68 10.59
CA PRO A 85 23.27 -8.42 9.86
C PRO A 85 22.72 -8.83 8.50
N THR A 86 23.44 -8.49 7.42
CA THR A 86 23.11 -8.95 6.08
C THR A 86 23.39 -10.45 6.02
N PRO A 87 22.40 -11.30 5.71
CA PRO A 87 22.65 -12.73 5.56
C PRO A 87 23.60 -12.97 4.38
N ASP A 88 24.57 -13.86 4.56
CA ASP A 88 25.39 -14.35 3.45
C ASP A 88 24.56 -15.35 2.63
N LEU A 89 24.20 -14.93 1.41
CA LEU A 89 23.40 -15.75 0.49
C LEU A 89 24.27 -16.55 -0.48
N THR A 90 25.60 -16.37 -0.46
CA THR A 90 26.53 -17.05 -1.37
C THR A 90 26.34 -18.57 -1.36
N PRO A 91 26.21 -19.26 -0.20
CA PRO A 91 26.04 -20.72 -0.19
C PRO A 91 24.75 -21.20 -0.88
N TYR A 92 23.66 -20.45 -0.73
CA TYR A 92 22.38 -20.77 -1.38
C TYR A 92 22.47 -20.56 -2.89
N LEU A 93 23.09 -19.45 -3.32
CA LEU A 93 23.29 -19.15 -4.74
C LEU A 93 24.20 -20.18 -5.40
N ASP A 94 25.31 -20.55 -4.76
CA ASP A 94 26.23 -21.58 -5.25
C ASP A 94 25.51 -22.92 -5.37
N ALA A 95 24.77 -23.35 -4.34
CA ALA A 95 23.98 -24.59 -4.39
C ALA A 95 22.96 -24.59 -5.54
N LEU A 96 22.25 -23.47 -5.76
CA LEU A 96 21.33 -23.31 -6.89
C LEU A 96 22.02 -23.43 -8.26
N THR A 97 23.27 -22.96 -8.41
CA THR A 97 24.01 -23.15 -9.67
C THR A 97 24.41 -24.60 -9.94
N THR A 98 24.56 -25.40 -8.90
CA THR A 98 24.91 -26.83 -9.01
C THR A 98 23.70 -27.75 -9.14
N ALA A 99 22.52 -27.29 -8.73
CA ALA A 99 21.28 -28.07 -8.78
C ALA A 99 20.96 -28.53 -10.21
N GLN A 100 20.74 -29.83 -10.37
CA GLN A 100 20.42 -30.48 -11.64
C GLN A 100 18.96 -30.92 -11.72
N THR A 101 18.27 -30.98 -10.57
CA THR A 101 16.89 -31.45 -10.51
C THR A 101 15.94 -30.44 -9.85
N PRO A 102 14.64 -30.52 -10.18
CA PRO A 102 13.60 -29.78 -9.47
C PRO A 102 13.62 -29.97 -7.95
N ALA A 103 13.89 -31.20 -7.48
CA ALA A 103 13.95 -31.51 -6.04
C ALA A 103 15.17 -30.87 -5.34
N GLU A 104 16.33 -30.81 -6.00
CA GLU A 104 17.50 -30.13 -5.44
C GLU A 104 17.26 -28.61 -5.36
N THR A 105 16.65 -28.02 -6.40
CA THR A 105 16.28 -26.60 -6.37
C THR A 105 15.30 -26.32 -5.24
N GLU A 106 14.34 -27.23 -5.03
CA GLU A 106 13.37 -27.11 -3.96
C GLU A 106 14.01 -27.24 -2.58
N ALA A 107 14.86 -28.24 -2.35
CA ALA A 107 15.54 -28.42 -1.08
C ALA A 107 16.35 -27.19 -0.66
N VAL A 108 17.03 -26.54 -1.61
CA VAL A 108 17.77 -25.29 -1.35
C VAL A 108 16.81 -24.13 -1.05
N THR A 109 15.69 -24.04 -1.78
CA THR A 109 14.68 -22.99 -1.59
C THR A 109 13.98 -23.14 -0.24
N ASP A 110 13.52 -24.34 0.11
CA ASP A 110 12.85 -24.67 1.38
C ASP A 110 13.75 -24.34 2.59
N HIS A 111 15.00 -24.78 2.56
CA HIS A 111 15.98 -24.45 3.61
C HIS A 111 16.21 -22.93 3.72
N PHE A 112 16.23 -22.21 2.60
CA PHE A 112 16.33 -20.75 2.63
C PHE A 112 15.08 -20.10 3.26
N LEU A 113 13.88 -20.57 2.90
CA LEU A 113 12.61 -20.07 3.43
C LEU A 113 12.52 -20.28 4.96
N ASP A 114 12.88 -21.48 5.44
CA ASP A 114 12.98 -21.80 6.86
C ASP A 114 13.94 -20.86 7.60
N ALA A 115 15.10 -20.56 6.99
CA ALA A 115 16.09 -19.67 7.58
C ALA A 115 15.61 -18.20 7.68
N VAL A 116 14.82 -17.72 6.72
CA VAL A 116 14.35 -16.31 6.70
C VAL A 116 13.00 -16.10 7.38
N GLU A 117 12.19 -17.14 7.57
CA GLU A 117 10.85 -17.02 8.19
C GLU A 117 10.89 -16.24 9.52
N PRO A 118 11.76 -16.55 10.50
CA PRO A 118 11.72 -15.87 11.79
C PRO A 118 11.94 -14.36 11.68
N ALA A 119 12.82 -13.94 10.77
CA ALA A 119 13.09 -12.52 10.52
C ALA A 119 11.90 -11.82 9.87
N LEU A 120 11.28 -12.45 8.85
CA LEU A 120 10.07 -11.91 8.20
C LEU A 120 8.88 -11.85 9.16
N ARG A 121 8.73 -12.85 10.05
CA ARG A 121 7.73 -12.85 11.12
C ARG A 121 7.94 -11.68 12.08
N ALA A 122 9.15 -11.47 12.57
CA ALA A 122 9.45 -10.36 13.47
C ALA A 122 9.15 -8.99 12.84
N VAL A 123 9.46 -8.82 11.54
CA VAL A 123 9.09 -7.61 10.78
C VAL A 123 7.56 -7.45 10.70
N SER A 124 6.85 -8.52 10.36
CA SER A 124 5.39 -8.52 10.29
C SER A 124 4.74 -8.14 11.62
N ASP A 125 5.20 -8.74 12.72
CA ASP A 125 4.68 -8.48 14.07
C ASP A 125 4.89 -7.02 14.49
N TYR A 126 6.06 -6.45 14.19
CA TYR A 126 6.32 -5.03 14.43
C TYR A 126 5.37 -4.14 13.62
N LEU A 127 5.17 -4.43 12.34
CA LEU A 127 4.26 -3.66 11.47
C LEU A 127 2.82 -3.74 11.97
N VAL A 128 2.37 -4.91 12.44
CA VAL A 128 1.06 -5.09 13.09
C VAL A 128 0.95 -4.26 14.36
N ALA A 129 1.98 -4.27 15.22
CA ALA A 129 2.01 -3.50 16.44
C ALA A 129 1.95 -1.99 16.15
N ALA A 130 2.73 -1.51 15.19
CA ALA A 130 2.71 -0.13 14.72
C ALA A 130 1.35 0.27 14.16
N ALA A 131 0.72 -0.60 13.34
CA ALA A 131 -0.61 -0.35 12.80
C ALA A 131 -1.70 -0.26 13.87
N ARG A 132 -1.52 -0.96 14.99
CA ARG A 132 -2.46 -0.97 16.13
C ARG A 132 -2.19 0.12 17.15
N TRP A 133 -1.21 1.00 16.91
CA TRP A 133 -0.88 2.09 17.83
C TRP A 133 -2.15 2.87 18.21
N ARG A 134 -2.35 3.06 19.53
CA ARG A 134 -3.54 3.70 20.12
C ARG A 134 -4.90 3.19 19.61
N ARG A 135 -4.99 1.93 19.16
CA ARG A 135 -6.20 1.34 18.54
C ARG A 135 -6.68 2.06 17.27
N GLU A 136 -5.81 2.80 16.57
CA GLU A 136 -6.16 3.52 15.33
C GLU A 136 -6.60 2.60 14.17
N ASN A 137 -6.44 1.28 14.31
CA ASN A 137 -6.90 0.31 13.33
C ASN A 137 -8.41 0.03 13.37
N HIS A 138 -9.12 0.42 14.44
CA HIS A 138 -10.55 0.08 14.57
C HIS A 138 -11.40 0.94 13.62
N GLY A 139 -11.91 0.34 12.54
CA GLY A 139 -12.68 1.05 11.51
C GLY A 139 -11.84 1.88 10.54
N ALA A 140 -10.54 1.61 10.45
CA ALA A 140 -9.63 2.36 9.60
C ALA A 140 -10.00 2.22 8.11
N ALA A 141 -10.21 3.35 7.44
CA ALA A 141 -10.57 3.38 6.02
C ALA A 141 -9.51 2.70 5.14
N LYS A 142 -9.91 2.21 3.95
CA LYS A 142 -8.96 1.76 2.94
C LYS A 142 -7.99 2.89 2.60
N GLY A 143 -6.69 2.60 2.57
CA GLY A 143 -5.64 3.59 2.32
C GLY A 143 -5.20 4.41 3.54
N SER A 144 -5.81 4.20 4.71
CA SER A 144 -5.30 4.78 5.96
C SER A 144 -3.90 4.24 6.31
N PRO A 145 -3.10 5.00 7.08
CA PRO A 145 -1.77 4.56 7.51
C PRO A 145 -1.78 3.17 8.19
N SER A 146 -2.75 2.91 9.06
CA SER A 146 -2.90 1.64 9.77
C SER A 146 -3.18 0.47 8.82
N ASN A 147 -4.01 0.69 7.79
CA ASN A 147 -4.28 -0.32 6.77
C ASN A 147 -3.05 -0.57 5.87
N LEU A 148 -2.31 0.49 5.52
CA LEU A 148 -1.06 0.35 4.75
C LEU A 148 -0.01 -0.46 5.53
N LEU A 149 0.10 -0.25 6.84
CA LEU A 149 1.00 -1.03 7.70
C LEU A 149 0.54 -2.50 7.82
N MET A 150 -0.76 -2.76 7.98
CA MET A 150 -1.30 -4.13 7.96
C MET A 150 -1.07 -4.83 6.62
N THR A 151 -1.23 -4.11 5.51
CA THR A 151 -0.93 -4.61 4.17
C THR A 151 0.55 -4.95 4.02
N ALA A 152 1.44 -4.08 4.54
CA ALA A 152 2.87 -4.34 4.53
C ALA A 152 3.24 -5.58 5.37
N ALA A 153 2.63 -5.73 6.55
CA ALA A 153 2.82 -6.90 7.41
C ALA A 153 2.40 -8.20 6.72
N SER A 154 1.24 -8.19 6.05
CA SER A 154 0.77 -9.33 5.26
C SER A 154 1.74 -9.65 4.13
N ARG A 155 2.19 -8.64 3.37
CA ARG A 155 3.10 -8.83 2.23
C ARG A 155 4.46 -9.39 2.64
N ALA A 156 4.96 -9.02 3.82
CA ALA A 156 6.21 -9.58 4.35
C ALA A 156 6.13 -11.12 4.46
N LEU A 157 4.98 -11.66 4.87
CA LEU A 157 4.77 -13.11 5.00
C LEU A 157 4.32 -13.78 3.70
N SER A 158 3.62 -13.06 2.82
CA SER A 158 3.16 -13.61 1.53
C SER A 158 4.31 -14.11 0.66
N VAL A 159 5.52 -13.58 0.81
CA VAL A 159 6.70 -14.05 0.06
C VAL A 159 6.99 -15.53 0.35
N LEU A 160 6.84 -15.98 1.60
CA LEU A 160 7.07 -17.38 1.99
C LEU A 160 6.06 -18.31 1.30
N ALA A 161 4.78 -17.97 1.40
CA ALA A 161 3.70 -18.76 0.81
C ALA A 161 3.79 -18.83 -0.72
N LEU A 162 4.14 -17.72 -1.39
CA LEU A 162 4.30 -17.69 -2.83
C LEU A 162 5.50 -18.51 -3.31
N ALA A 163 6.58 -18.54 -2.53
CA ALA A 163 7.77 -19.33 -2.85
C ALA A 163 7.50 -20.84 -2.67
N ASP A 164 6.84 -21.23 -1.58
CA ASP A 164 6.38 -22.61 -1.34
C ASP A 164 5.42 -23.09 -2.46
N GLU A 165 4.43 -22.28 -2.84
CA GLU A 165 3.50 -22.62 -3.92
C GLU A 165 4.23 -22.78 -5.27
N ALA A 166 5.22 -21.94 -5.56
CA ALA A 166 6.04 -22.06 -6.75
C ALA A 166 6.88 -23.35 -6.75
N GLY A 167 7.42 -23.72 -5.58
CA GLY A 167 8.17 -24.95 -5.37
C GLY A 167 7.33 -26.20 -5.58
N LEU A 168 6.18 -26.27 -4.92
CA LEU A 168 5.19 -27.35 -5.09
C LEU A 168 4.70 -27.47 -6.54
N SER A 169 4.49 -26.34 -7.22
CA SER A 169 4.12 -26.32 -8.64
C SER A 169 5.20 -26.93 -9.51
N ARG A 170 6.48 -26.63 -9.23
CA ARG A 170 7.63 -27.22 -9.93
C ARG A 170 7.74 -28.72 -9.66
N LEU A 171 7.58 -29.15 -8.41
CA LEU A 171 7.59 -30.57 -8.05
C LEU A 171 6.46 -31.34 -8.71
N ARG A 172 5.23 -30.79 -8.72
CA ARG A 172 4.09 -31.41 -9.40
C ARG A 172 4.36 -31.62 -10.88
N ALA A 173 4.94 -30.63 -11.57
CA ALA A 173 5.31 -30.78 -12.97
C ALA A 173 6.34 -31.90 -13.21
N ALA A 174 7.23 -32.16 -12.25
CA ALA A 174 8.28 -33.18 -12.36
C ALA A 174 7.81 -34.60 -11.99
N TYR A 175 6.98 -34.71 -10.95
CA TYR A 175 6.62 -36.00 -10.34
C TYR A 175 5.18 -36.45 -10.59
N ASP A 176 4.28 -35.51 -10.86
CA ASP A 176 2.86 -35.76 -11.15
C ASP A 176 2.42 -34.94 -12.39
N PRO A 177 3.04 -35.16 -13.56
CA PRO A 177 2.58 -34.53 -14.78
C PRO A 177 1.19 -35.10 -15.08
N ALA A 178 0.18 -34.22 -15.09
CA ALA A 178 -1.18 -34.61 -15.45
C ALA A 178 -1.12 -35.47 -16.73
N SER A 179 -1.71 -36.67 -16.66
CA SER A 179 -1.80 -37.54 -17.83
C SER A 179 -2.48 -36.74 -18.95
N ALA A 180 -1.77 -36.52 -20.05
CA ALA A 180 -2.32 -35.80 -21.19
C ALA A 180 -3.69 -36.41 -21.55
N PRO A 181 -4.75 -35.61 -21.78
CA PRO A 181 -6.01 -36.15 -22.24
C PRO A 181 -5.71 -36.96 -23.50
N ALA A 182 -6.09 -38.25 -23.49
CA ALA A 182 -5.86 -39.16 -24.58
C ALA A 182 -6.35 -38.50 -25.87
N THR A 183 -5.44 -38.22 -26.80
CA THR A 183 -5.79 -37.83 -28.16
C THR A 183 -6.72 -38.93 -28.68
N PRO A 184 -7.96 -38.64 -29.08
CA PRO A 184 -8.84 -39.69 -29.59
C PRO A 184 -8.24 -40.22 -30.89
N THR A 185 -7.55 -41.35 -30.81
CA THR A 185 -7.20 -42.17 -31.95
C THR A 185 -8.43 -43.03 -32.22
N GLY A 186 -9.26 -42.59 -33.16
CA GLY A 186 -10.48 -43.28 -33.59
C GLY A 186 -11.50 -42.25 -34.06
N GLY A 187 -12.01 -42.26 -35.28
CA GLY A 187 -11.90 -43.23 -36.35
C GLY A 187 -12.41 -42.58 -37.64
N GLN A 188 -12.07 -43.26 -38.73
CA GLN A 188 -12.52 -43.04 -40.09
C GLN A 188 -14.04 -42.71 -40.19
N PRO A 189 -14.45 -41.61 -40.84
CA PRO A 189 -15.86 -41.42 -41.23
C PRO A 189 -16.02 -41.79 -42.69
N GLY A 190 -16.40 -43.05 -42.93
CA GLY A 190 -17.09 -43.46 -44.15
C GLY A 190 -18.60 -43.42 -43.91
N ALA A 191 -19.32 -42.87 -44.91
CA ALA A 191 -20.73 -43.07 -45.24
C ALA A 191 -21.85 -42.32 -44.45
N SER A 192 -22.48 -41.41 -45.22
CA SER A 192 -23.93 -41.23 -45.43
C SER A 192 -24.87 -40.68 -44.35
N ALA A 193 -25.38 -39.48 -44.67
CA ALA A 193 -26.79 -39.07 -44.75
C ALA A 193 -27.75 -39.39 -43.58
N GLY A 194 -28.31 -38.33 -42.99
CA GLY A 194 -29.50 -38.41 -42.13
C GLY A 194 -30.04 -37.04 -41.76
N VAL A 195 -30.74 -36.37 -42.68
CA VAL A 195 -31.59 -35.20 -42.40
C VAL A 195 -32.95 -35.71 -41.89
N PRO A 196 -33.50 -35.21 -40.77
CA PRO A 196 -34.89 -35.48 -40.42
C PRO A 196 -35.85 -34.44 -41.07
N PRO A 197 -37.08 -34.83 -41.49
CA PRO A 197 -38.00 -33.94 -42.19
C PRO A 197 -38.98 -33.15 -41.26
N VAL A 198 -39.10 -31.84 -41.54
CA VAL A 198 -40.27 -30.92 -41.72
C VAL A 198 -41.53 -31.05 -40.82
N PRO A 199 -42.16 -29.92 -40.41
CA PRO A 199 -43.50 -29.60 -40.94
C PRO A 199 -43.73 -28.10 -41.32
N PRO A 200 -44.72 -27.78 -42.19
CA PRO A 200 -44.94 -26.45 -42.77
C PRO A 200 -46.01 -25.63 -42.01
N SER A 201 -46.05 -24.31 -42.22
CA SER A 201 -47.22 -23.46 -41.90
C SER A 201 -47.16 -22.07 -42.57
N PRO A 202 -48.32 -21.39 -42.76
CA PRO A 202 -48.74 -20.84 -44.05
C PRO A 202 -48.75 -19.29 -44.13
N GLY A 203 -49.10 -18.79 -45.32
CA GLY A 203 -49.07 -17.39 -45.80
C GLY A 203 -49.60 -16.30 -44.85
N THR A 204 -49.33 -15.02 -45.11
CA THR A 204 -49.99 -14.26 -46.18
C THR A 204 -49.20 -12.97 -46.48
N SER A 205 -49.11 -12.60 -47.75
CA SER A 205 -48.70 -11.30 -48.31
C SER A 205 -49.68 -10.16 -47.90
N PRO A 206 -49.57 -8.89 -48.38
CA PRO A 206 -48.49 -8.19 -49.11
C PRO A 206 -48.24 -6.73 -48.63
N ARG A 207 -47.39 -5.99 -49.39
CA ARG A 207 -47.55 -4.58 -49.84
C ARG A 207 -46.54 -3.57 -49.28
N ARG A 208 -45.58 -3.13 -50.11
CA ARG A 208 -45.66 -1.83 -50.83
C ARG A 208 -44.65 -1.78 -51.97
#